data_AF-A0A842WX08-F1
#
_entry.id   AF-A0A842WX08-F1
#
_cell.length_a   1.000
_cell.length_b   1.000
_cell.length_c   1.000
_cell.angle_alpha   90.00
_cell.angle_beta   90.00
_cell.angle_gamma   90.00
#
_symmetry.space_group_name_H-M   'P 1'
#
loop_
_entity.id
_entity.type
_entity.pdbx_description
1 polymer ?
#
loop_
_entity_poly.entity_id
_entity_poly.type
_entity_poly.pdbx_seq_one_letter_code
_entity_poly.pdbx_strand_id
1 'polypeptide(L)'
;MQIMSQSLEIATIIMIVESILFVIITIGWYFGARRMHFDLHHKAVYSVVLIHSITVGAWMIPRAATLAAEGAFMDLVANGYQIVHDLVGILAVTFGIILSIIFLTRKDMPLKLLKRTRPLMISTLILWLIAYLLGIIAFMVQIMPSAS
;
A
#
# COMPACT_ATOMS: atom_id res chain seq x y z
N MET A 1 -23.41 17.51 -2.52
CA MET A 1 -22.18 18.33 -2.58
C MET A 1 -21.24 18.09 -1.40
N GLN A 2 -21.70 18.19 -0.15
CA GLN A 2 -20.88 18.02 1.06
C GLN A 2 -20.24 16.62 1.24
N ILE A 3 -20.93 15.54 0.84
CA ILE A 3 -20.39 14.17 0.92
C ILE A 3 -19.26 13.96 -0.11
N MET A 4 -19.38 14.60 -1.28
CA MET A 4 -18.39 14.49 -2.36
C MET A 4 -17.09 15.21 -1.98
N SER A 5 -17.18 16.39 -1.34
CA SER A 5 -16.01 17.12 -0.84
C SER A 5 -15.28 16.35 0.28
N GLN A 6 -16.02 15.75 1.22
CA GLN A 6 -15.42 14.93 2.28
C GLN A 6 -14.68 13.71 1.72
N SER A 7 -15.24 13.03 0.72
CA SER A 7 -14.58 11.87 0.11
C SER A 7 -13.26 12.24 -0.57
N LEU A 8 -13.17 13.44 -1.14
CA LEU A 8 -11.98 13.94 -1.81
C LEU A 8 -10.92 14.42 -0.81
N GLU A 9 -11.34 15.05 0.28
CA GLU A 9 -10.46 15.45 1.38
C GLU A 9 -9.76 14.22 1.99
N ILE A 10 -10.53 13.15 2.28
CA ILE A 10 -9.96 11.92 2.82
C ILE A 10 -9.02 11.25 1.81
N ALA A 11 -9.41 11.18 0.53
CA ALA A 11 -8.55 10.63 -0.52
C ALA A 11 -7.23 11.41 -0.64
N THR A 12 -7.27 12.74 -0.52
CA THR A 12 -6.08 13.61 -0.55
C THR A 12 -5.15 13.33 0.63
N ILE A 13 -5.72 13.24 1.84
CA ILE A 13 -4.95 12.91 3.06
C ILE A 13 -4.27 11.55 2.89
N ILE A 14 -5.01 10.55 2.39
CA ILE A 14 -4.49 9.20 2.19
C ILE A 14 -3.37 9.20 1.15
N MET A 15 -3.53 9.90 0.03
CA MET A 15 -2.47 10.01 -0.98
C MET A 15 -1.20 10.64 -0.41
N ILE A 16 -1.33 11.68 0.43
CA ILE A 16 -0.18 12.30 1.10
C ILE A 16 0.49 11.29 2.04
N VAL A 17 -0.30 10.60 2.88
CA VAL A 17 0.22 9.58 3.80
C VAL A 17 0.94 8.47 3.04
N GLU A 18 0.31 7.88 2.03
CA GLU A 18 0.88 6.81 1.23
C GLU A 18 2.14 7.25 0.47
N SER A 19 2.21 8.51 0.02
CA SER A 19 3.43 9.08 -0.58
C SER A 19 4.58 9.14 0.43
N ILE A 20 4.31 9.59 1.66
CA ILE A 20 5.30 9.63 2.74
C ILE A 20 5.76 8.21 3.09
N LEU A 21 4.82 7.27 3.23
CA LEU A 21 5.09 5.86 3.48
C LEU A 21 5.99 5.24 2.39
N PHE A 22 5.68 5.53 1.13
CA PHE A 22 6.47 5.06 -0.02
C PHE A 22 7.91 5.59 0.01
N VAL A 23 8.10 6.86 0.39
CA VAL A 23 9.44 7.44 0.58
C VAL A 23 10.18 6.77 1.74
N ILE A 24 9.52 6.59 2.89
CA ILE A 24 10.12 5.95 4.08
C ILE A 24 10.57 4.53 3.77
N ILE A 25 9.75 3.72 3.10
CA ILE A 25 10.15 2.34 2.77
C ILE A 25 11.25 2.31 1.71
N THR A 26 11.27 3.25 0.77
CA THR A 26 12.35 3.34 -0.23
C THR A 26 13.68 3.66 0.43
N ILE A 27 13.68 4.60 1.38
CA ILE A 27 14.84 4.92 2.23
C ILE A 27 15.25 3.69 3.05
N GLY A 28 14.29 3.08 3.75
CA GLY A 28 14.52 1.88 4.55
C GLY A 28 15.10 0.74 3.72
N TRP A 29 14.61 0.53 2.50
CA TRP A 29 15.13 -0.45 1.55
C TRP A 29 16.55 -0.13 1.10
N TYR A 30 16.85 1.12 0.73
CA TYR A 30 18.19 1.53 0.32
C TYR A 30 19.24 1.28 1.42
N PHE A 31 18.95 1.69 2.67
CA PHE A 31 19.85 1.48 3.80
C PHE A 31 19.92 0.01 4.24
N GLY A 32 18.80 -0.70 4.22
CA GLY A 32 18.71 -2.13 4.56
C GLY A 32 19.41 -3.03 3.54
N ALA A 33 19.28 -2.74 2.25
CA ALA A 33 19.92 -3.49 1.17
C ALA A 33 21.45 -3.44 1.26
N ARG A 34 22.00 -2.33 1.76
CA ARG A 34 23.44 -2.14 2.01
C ARG A 34 23.91 -2.71 3.34
N ARG A 35 23.01 -3.32 4.13
CA ARG A 35 23.28 -3.90 5.46
C ARG A 35 23.92 -2.93 6.47
N MET A 36 23.77 -1.62 6.25
CA MET A 36 24.41 -0.61 7.10
C MET A 36 23.65 -0.40 8.42
N HIS A 37 22.31 -0.45 8.37
CA HIS A 37 21.46 -0.22 9.55
C HIS A 37 20.22 -1.12 9.54
N PHE A 38 20.38 -2.39 9.91
CA PHE A 38 19.26 -3.35 9.94
C PHE A 38 18.16 -2.97 10.92
N ASP A 39 18.50 -2.40 12.08
CA ASP A 39 17.50 -1.95 13.05
C ASP A 39 16.65 -0.80 12.49
N LEU A 40 17.27 0.12 11.75
CA LEU A 40 16.56 1.21 11.09
C LEU A 40 15.62 0.67 9.99
N HIS A 41 16.12 -0.26 9.17
CA HIS A 41 15.31 -0.94 8.15
C HIS A 41 14.08 -1.60 8.76
N HIS A 42 14.25 -2.37 9.85
CA HIS A 42 13.15 -3.00 10.56
C HIS A 42 12.14 -1.99 11.10
N LYS A 43 12.60 -0.97 11.84
CA LYS A 43 11.71 0.06 12.40
C LYS A 43 10.93 0.78 11.30
N ALA A 44 11.58 1.09 10.18
CA ALA A 44 10.91 1.65 9.02
C ALA A 44 9.85 0.69 8.48
N VAL A 45 10.20 -0.56 8.16
CA VAL A 45 9.26 -1.56 7.61
C VAL A 45 8.05 -1.74 8.53
N TYR A 46 8.23 -1.90 9.84
CA TYR A 46 7.11 -2.03 10.78
C TYR A 46 6.19 -0.83 10.80
N SER A 47 6.77 0.36 10.88
CA SER A 47 5.97 1.58 10.96
C SER A 47 5.15 1.75 9.68
N VAL A 48 5.76 1.50 8.52
CA VAL A 48 5.06 1.65 7.25
C VAL A 48 4.00 0.57 7.06
N VAL A 49 4.29 -0.70 7.39
CA VAL A 49 3.29 -1.79 7.32
C VAL A 49 2.12 -1.53 8.27
N LEU A 50 2.38 -1.05 9.49
CA LEU A 50 1.34 -0.74 10.46
C LEU A 50 0.43 0.39 9.94
N ILE A 51 1.01 1.51 9.53
CA ILE A 51 0.22 2.65 9.05
C ILE A 51 -0.54 2.25 7.78
N HIS A 52 0.10 1.58 6.83
CA HIS A 52 -0.57 1.13 5.60
C HIS A 52 -1.71 0.14 5.88
N SER A 53 -1.56 -0.75 6.86
CA SER A 53 -2.63 -1.65 7.29
C SER A 53 -3.83 -0.88 7.84
N ILE A 54 -3.58 0.22 8.58
CA ILE A 54 -4.63 1.11 9.05
C ILE A 54 -5.28 1.83 7.87
N THR A 55 -4.52 2.37 6.92
CA THR A 55 -5.07 3.05 5.74
C THR A 55 -5.97 2.11 4.93
N VAL A 56 -5.50 0.89 4.66
CA VAL A 56 -6.25 -0.11 3.90
C VAL A 56 -7.49 -0.57 4.66
N GLY A 57 -7.35 -0.88 5.95
CA GLY A 57 -8.46 -1.34 6.78
C GLY A 57 -9.55 -0.28 7.02
N ALA A 58 -9.14 0.95 7.30
CA ALA A 58 -10.07 2.03 7.67
C ALA A 58 -10.69 2.75 6.46
N TRP A 59 -10.03 2.73 5.29
CA TRP A 59 -10.52 3.43 4.11
C TRP A 59 -10.72 2.53 2.91
N MET A 60 -9.67 1.83 2.47
CA MET A 60 -9.72 1.11 1.19
C MET A 60 -10.77 0.00 1.20
N ILE A 61 -10.86 -0.79 2.28
CA ILE A 61 -11.85 -1.86 2.40
C ILE A 61 -13.30 -1.32 2.44
N PRO A 62 -13.66 -0.35 3.31
CA PRO A 62 -14.99 0.26 3.27
C PRO A 62 -15.33 0.91 1.92
N ARG A 63 -14.36 1.58 1.29
CA ARG A 63 -14.53 2.20 -0.04
C ARG A 63 -14.82 1.15 -1.11
N ALA A 64 -14.03 0.07 -1.15
CA ALA A 64 -14.23 -1.03 -2.08
C ALA A 64 -15.60 -1.69 -1.89
N ALA A 65 -16.05 -1.89 -0.64
CA ALA A 65 -17.38 -2.43 -0.35
C ALA A 65 -18.51 -1.50 -0.83
N THR A 66 -18.32 -0.17 -0.68
CA THR A 66 -19.27 0.83 -1.17
C THR A 66 -19.35 0.81 -2.70
N LEU A 67 -18.20 0.81 -3.38
CA LEU A 67 -18.11 0.72 -4.84
C LEU A 67 -18.72 -0.58 -5.38
N ALA A 68 -18.55 -1.70 -4.67
CA ALA A 68 -19.19 -2.97 -5.00
C ALA A 68 -20.72 -2.86 -4.97
N ALA A 69 -21.26 -2.24 -3.91
CA ALA A 69 -22.69 -2.05 -3.74
C ALA A 69 -23.28 -1.09 -4.79
N GLU A 70 -22.49 -0.12 -5.26
CA GLU A 70 -22.84 0.81 -6.35
C GLU A 70 -22.72 0.17 -7.75
N GLY A 71 -22.28 -1.10 -7.83
CA GLY A 71 -22.16 -1.82 -9.10
C GLY A 71 -20.92 -1.45 -9.92
N ALA A 72 -19.95 -0.73 -9.35
CA ALA A 72 -18.73 -0.33 -10.06
C ALA A 72 -17.95 -1.54 -10.62
N PHE A 73 -18.06 -2.70 -9.97
CA PHE A 73 -17.41 -3.94 -10.41
C PHE A 73 -18.11 -4.65 -11.59
N MET A 74 -19.26 -4.15 -12.04
CA MET A 74 -19.94 -4.68 -13.23
C MET A 74 -19.37 -4.10 -14.53
N ASP A 75 -18.80 -2.89 -14.48
CA ASP A 75 -18.09 -2.28 -15.61
C ASP A 75 -16.58 -2.42 -15.42
N LEU A 76 -16.07 -3.58 -15.83
CA LEU A 76 -14.65 -3.92 -15.77
C LEU A 76 -13.77 -3.01 -16.65
N VAL A 77 -14.34 -2.43 -17.71
CA VAL A 77 -13.59 -1.57 -18.63
C VAL A 77 -13.37 -0.20 -18.00
N ALA A 78 -14.40 0.38 -17.39
CA ALA A 78 -14.30 1.67 -16.72
C ALA A 78 -13.56 1.59 -15.38
N ASN A 79 -13.79 0.53 -14.59
CA ASN A 79 -13.32 0.44 -13.20
C ASN A 79 -12.22 -0.61 -12.97
N GLY A 80 -11.71 -1.25 -14.03
CA GLY A 80 -10.69 -2.31 -13.92
C GLY A 80 -9.44 -1.88 -13.16
N TYR A 81 -8.99 -0.63 -13.33
CA TYR A 81 -7.84 -0.10 -12.59
C TYR A 81 -8.08 -0.07 -11.07
N GLN A 82 -9.29 0.27 -10.63
CA GLN A 82 -9.66 0.34 -9.21
C GLN A 82 -9.74 -1.06 -8.59
N ILE A 83 -10.29 -2.02 -9.32
CA ILE A 83 -10.34 -3.42 -8.88
C ILE A 83 -8.92 -3.96 -8.70
N VAL A 84 -8.06 -3.75 -9.69
CA VAL A 84 -6.67 -4.19 -9.63
C VAL A 84 -5.93 -3.47 -8.50
N HIS A 85 -6.15 -2.16 -8.33
CA HIS A 85 -5.60 -1.39 -7.21
C HIS A 85 -5.94 -2.05 -5.86
N ASP A 86 -7.23 -2.31 -5.62
CA ASP A 86 -7.69 -2.80 -4.34
C ASP A 86 -7.17 -4.21 -4.05
N LEU A 87 -7.16 -5.09 -5.06
CA LEU A 87 -6.59 -6.44 -4.93
C LEU A 87 -5.09 -6.40 -4.66
N VAL A 88 -4.33 -5.61 -5.44
CA VAL A 88 -2.88 -5.49 -5.28
C VAL A 88 -2.54 -4.86 -3.93
N GLY A 89 -3.28 -3.85 -3.48
CA GLY A 89 -3.11 -3.22 -2.17
C GLY A 89 -3.33 -4.20 -1.02
N ILE A 90 -4.40 -5.00 -1.05
CA ILE A 90 -4.68 -6.04 -0.05
C ILE A 90 -3.55 -7.07 0.00
N LEU A 91 -3.09 -7.56 -1.17
CA LEU A 91 -1.99 -8.51 -1.25
C LEU A 91 -0.69 -7.93 -0.69
N ALA A 92 -0.40 -6.67 -1.01
CA ALA A 92 0.80 -5.99 -0.55
C ALA A 92 0.81 -5.78 0.97
N VAL A 93 -0.31 -5.35 1.57
CA VAL A 93 -0.50 -5.30 3.03
C VAL A 93 -0.28 -6.69 3.64
N THR A 94 -0.92 -7.71 3.08
CA THR A 94 -0.85 -9.07 3.62
C THR A 94 0.58 -9.58 3.65
N PHE A 95 1.33 -9.41 2.55
CA PHE A 95 2.74 -9.79 2.51
C PHE A 95 3.60 -8.94 3.44
N GLY A 96 3.32 -7.63 3.55
CA GLY A 96 3.97 -6.73 4.50
C GLY A 96 3.80 -7.19 5.95
N ILE A 97 2.59 -7.61 6.34
CA ILE A 97 2.30 -8.17 7.67
C ILE A 97 3.06 -9.49 7.88
N ILE A 98 3.03 -10.40 6.91
CA ILE A 98 3.74 -11.68 7.01
C ILE A 98 5.24 -11.45 7.20
N LEU A 99 5.85 -10.60 6.38
CA LEU A 99 7.26 -10.22 6.50
C LEU A 99 7.55 -9.59 7.87
N SER A 100 6.66 -8.71 8.32
CA SER A 100 6.79 -8.08 9.62
C SER A 100 6.80 -9.11 10.75
N ILE A 101 5.87 -10.06 10.76
CA ILE A 101 5.81 -11.11 11.79
C ILE A 101 7.07 -12.00 11.76
N ILE A 102 7.52 -12.39 10.56
CA ILE A 102 8.73 -13.20 10.39
C ILE A 102 9.95 -12.50 11.00
N PHE A 103 10.05 -11.20 10.82
CA PHE A 103 11.20 -10.43 11.29
C PHE A 103 11.07 -9.93 12.74
N LEU A 104 9.86 -9.74 13.29
CA LEU A 104 9.66 -9.28 14.68
C LEU A 104 10.19 -10.30 15.69
N THR A 105 10.07 -11.57 15.32
CA THR A 105 10.38 -12.69 16.20
C THR A 105 11.89 -13.01 16.25
N ARG A 106 12.74 -12.31 15.49
CA ARG A 106 14.17 -12.66 15.34
C ARG A 106 15.09 -11.45 15.43
N LYS A 107 15.78 -11.31 16.57
CA LYS A 107 16.66 -10.17 16.91
C LYS A 107 17.86 -9.98 15.97
N ASP A 108 18.35 -11.04 15.31
CA ASP A 108 19.62 -11.01 14.56
C ASP A 108 19.52 -11.44 13.08
N MET A 109 18.30 -11.57 12.53
CA MET A 109 18.01 -11.97 11.13
C MET A 109 19.08 -12.88 10.48
N PRO A 110 19.06 -14.20 10.72
CA PRO A 110 20.07 -15.09 10.16
C PRO A 110 20.08 -15.03 8.63
N LEU A 111 21.26 -14.97 8.02
CA LEU A 111 21.44 -14.82 6.56
C LEU A 111 20.66 -15.83 5.72
N LYS A 112 20.47 -17.06 6.22
CA LYS A 112 19.67 -18.09 5.55
C LYS A 112 18.20 -17.69 5.46
N LEU A 113 17.64 -17.11 6.52
CA LEU A 113 16.26 -16.61 6.54
C LEU A 113 16.11 -15.45 5.58
N LEU A 114 17.02 -14.48 5.62
CA LEU A 114 17.03 -13.33 4.70
C LEU A 114 17.05 -13.77 3.23
N LYS A 115 17.89 -14.75 2.87
CA LYS A 115 17.94 -15.28 1.50
C LYS A 115 16.62 -15.95 1.10
N ARG A 116 15.96 -16.64 2.03
CA ARG A 116 14.68 -17.33 1.80
C ARG A 116 13.50 -16.36 1.67
N THR A 117 13.51 -15.27 2.44
CA THR A 117 12.44 -14.26 2.43
C THR A 117 12.66 -13.17 1.40
N ARG A 118 13.86 -13.05 0.80
CA ARG A 118 14.19 -12.05 -0.21
C ARG A 118 13.20 -12.00 -1.39
N PRO A 119 12.75 -13.12 -1.99
CA PRO A 119 11.76 -13.06 -3.06
C PRO A 119 10.46 -12.42 -2.57
N LEU A 120 9.97 -12.79 -1.38
CA LEU A 120 8.77 -12.22 -0.79
C LEU A 120 8.92 -10.72 -0.50
N MET A 121 10.07 -10.28 -0.01
CA MET A 121 10.37 -8.85 0.18
C MET A 121 10.32 -8.06 -1.13
N ILE A 122 10.94 -8.59 -2.19
CA ILE A 122 10.94 -7.96 -3.52
C ILE A 122 9.52 -7.92 -4.09
N SER A 123 8.78 -9.04 -4.01
CA SER A 123 7.38 -9.10 -4.44
C SER A 123 6.52 -8.09 -3.70
N THR A 124 6.71 -7.92 -2.40
CA THR A 124 5.97 -6.93 -1.60
C THR A 124 6.24 -5.51 -2.08
N LEU A 125 7.51 -5.16 -2.33
CA LEU A 125 7.87 -3.84 -2.86
C LEU A 125 7.30 -3.59 -4.27
N ILE A 126 7.31 -4.60 -5.14
CA ILE A 126 6.73 -4.50 -6.48
C ILE A 126 5.21 -4.30 -6.39
N LEU A 127 4.52 -5.09 -5.56
CA LEU A 127 3.07 -4.95 -5.37
C LEU A 127 2.74 -3.57 -4.81
N TRP A 128 3.51 -3.05 -3.84
CA TRP A 128 3.31 -1.70 -3.34
C TRP A 128 3.55 -0.62 -4.37
N LEU A 129 4.59 -0.75 -5.20
CA LEU A 129 4.81 0.20 -6.29
C LEU A 129 3.62 0.21 -7.26
N ILE A 130 3.13 -0.98 -7.66
CA ILE A 130 1.97 -1.09 -8.55
C ILE A 130 0.72 -0.49 -7.89
N ALA A 131 0.42 -0.86 -6.64
CA ALA A 131 -0.71 -0.30 -5.90
C ALA A 131 -0.60 1.23 -5.80
N TYR A 132 0.56 1.75 -5.42
CA TYR A 132 0.76 3.19 -5.31
C TYR A 132 0.53 3.93 -6.64
N LEU A 133 1.05 3.41 -7.75
CA LEU A 133 0.82 3.99 -9.09
C LEU A 133 -0.66 3.95 -9.48
N LEU A 134 -1.35 2.83 -9.23
CA LEU A 134 -2.78 2.72 -9.49
C LEU A 134 -3.60 3.65 -8.57
N GLY A 135 -3.15 3.88 -7.34
CA GLY A 135 -3.78 4.81 -6.39
C GLY A 135 -3.66 6.26 -6.85
N ILE A 136 -2.52 6.64 -7.43
CA ILE A 136 -2.39 7.94 -8.11
C ILE A 136 -3.42 8.06 -9.24
N ILE A 137 -3.56 7.04 -10.09
CA ILE A 137 -4.55 7.05 -11.18
C ILE A 137 -5.97 7.22 -10.62
N ALA A 138 -6.34 6.45 -9.60
CA ALA A 138 -7.64 6.54 -8.94
C ALA A 138 -7.90 7.94 -8.36
N PHE A 139 -6.90 8.53 -7.71
CA PHE A 139 -6.99 9.89 -7.20
C PHE A 139 -7.16 10.93 -8.33
N MET A 140 -6.42 10.78 -9.43
CA MET A 140 -6.54 11.64 -10.61
C MET A 140 -7.94 11.58 -11.22
N VAL A 141 -8.52 10.39 -11.33
CA VAL A 141 -9.91 10.22 -11.80
C VAL A 141 -10.91 10.90 -10.87
N GLN A 142 -10.67 10.90 -9.55
CA GLN A 142 -11.56 11.54 -8.58
C GLN A 142 -11.49 13.09 -8.63
N ILE A 143 -10.35 13.68 -9.02
CA ILE A 143 -10.20 15.14 -9.14
C ILE A 143 -10.50 15.69 -10.52
N MET A 144 -10.39 14.87 -11.58
CA MET A 144 -10.78 15.28 -12.92
C MET A 144 -12.31 15.27 -12.99
N PRO A 145 -12.97 16.42 -13.22
CA PRO A 145 -14.38 16.40 -13.54
C PRO A 145 -14.52 15.54 -14.78
N SER A 146 -15.41 14.55 -14.74
CA SER A 146 -15.81 13.81 -15.93
C SER A 146 -16.06 14.83 -17.04
N ALA A 147 -15.22 14.81 -18.08
CA ALA A 147 -15.50 15.55 -19.29
C ALA A 147 -16.82 14.97 -19.81
N SER A 148 -17.89 15.70 -19.53
CA SER A 148 -19.25 15.43 -20.00
C SER A 148 -19.30 15.39 -21.52
#